data_AF-A0A929H085-F1
#
_entry.id   AF-A0A929H085-F1
#
_cell.length_a   1.000
_cell.length_b   1.000
_cell.length_c   1.000
_cell.angle_alpha   90.00
_cell.angle_beta   90.00
_cell.angle_gamma   90.00
#
_symmetry.space_group_name_H-M   'P 1'
#
loop_
_entity.id
_entity.type
_entity.pdbx_description
1 polymer ?
#
loop_
_entity_poly.entity_id
_entity_poly.type
_entity_poly.pdbx_seq_one_letter_code
_entity_poly.pdbx_strand_id
1 'polypeptide(L)'
;MRNRLLGCRRTCPPLSTRCSDSVGPNIGHSSNRGTEDLNPERIETATRMALEAIGEDPDREGLAGTPRRVAEMYSELFSGLGKDPAAELTISFDEGHQEMVIVRDIPFYS
;
A
#
# COMPACT_ATOMS: atom_id res chain seq x y z
N MET A 1 -46.45 29.46 -35.64
CA MET A 1 -45.19 29.05 -34.97
C MET A 1 -45.29 27.55 -34.67
N ARG A 2 -44.33 26.77 -35.20
CA ARG A 2 -43.96 25.33 -35.04
C ARG A 2 -44.68 24.60 -33.88
N ASN A 3 -45.51 23.57 -34.02
CA ASN A 3 -45.42 22.21 -34.61
C ASN A 3 -44.32 21.29 -34.05
N ARG A 4 -44.70 20.29 -33.22
CA ARG A 4 -44.37 18.84 -33.29
C ARG A 4 -44.26 18.15 -31.91
N LEU A 5 -45.24 17.29 -31.65
CA LEU A 5 -45.02 15.96 -31.05
C LEU A 5 -43.83 15.27 -31.75
N LEU A 6 -42.96 14.55 -31.03
CA LEU A 6 -42.55 13.17 -31.36
C LEU A 6 -41.48 12.64 -30.39
N GLY A 7 -41.56 11.34 -30.13
CA GLY A 7 -40.83 10.60 -29.11
C GLY A 7 -39.30 10.65 -29.20
N CYS A 8 -38.70 10.51 -28.02
CA CYS A 8 -37.30 10.17 -27.82
C CYS A 8 -37.03 8.77 -28.40
N ARG A 9 -36.86 8.69 -29.72
CA ARG A 9 -36.23 7.54 -30.39
C ARG A 9 -34.72 7.73 -30.31
N ARG A 10 -34.11 7.31 -29.20
CA ARG A 10 -32.69 6.93 -29.21
C ARG A 10 -32.62 5.43 -29.36
N THR A 11 -32.53 5.01 -30.62
CA THR A 11 -32.17 3.66 -31.02
C THR A 11 -30.79 3.34 -30.45
N CYS A 12 -30.71 2.31 -29.61
CA CYS A 12 -29.45 1.74 -29.17
C CYS A 12 -28.79 1.05 -30.39
N PRO A 13 -27.54 1.37 -30.77
CA PRO A 13 -26.86 0.64 -31.84
C PRO A 13 -26.48 -0.77 -31.36
N PRO A 14 -26.35 -1.76 -32.27
CA PRO A 14 -26.03 -3.13 -31.89
C PRO A 14 -24.60 -3.27 -31.34
N LEU A 15 -24.45 -4.16 -30.35
CA LEU A 15 -23.22 -4.54 -29.64
C LEU A 15 -22.16 -5.16 -30.58
N SER A 16 -21.52 -4.36 -31.44
CA SER A 16 -20.41 -4.88 -32.26
C SER A 16 -19.29 -3.90 -32.57
N THR A 17 -19.21 -2.75 -31.89
CA THR A 17 -18.11 -1.80 -32.08
C THR A 17 -17.10 -1.97 -30.95
N ARG A 18 -15.91 -2.46 -31.34
CA ARG A 18 -14.72 -2.72 -30.54
C ARG A 18 -14.48 -1.65 -29.48
N CYS A 19 -14.37 -2.08 -28.22
CA CYS A 19 -13.63 -1.35 -27.20
C CYS A 19 -12.13 -1.51 -27.48
N SER A 20 -11.64 -0.84 -28.51
CA SER A 20 -10.21 -0.54 -28.65
C SER A 20 -10.04 0.91 -28.23
N ASP A 21 -9.12 1.12 -27.29
CA ASP A 21 -8.59 2.41 -26.84
C ASP A 21 -9.40 3.15 -25.77
N SER A 22 -9.30 2.65 -24.55
CA SER A 22 -9.16 3.53 -23.40
C SER A 22 -8.10 2.94 -22.47
N VAL A 23 -6.86 3.36 -22.71
CA VAL A 23 -5.78 3.38 -21.72
C VAL A 23 -6.41 3.72 -20.36
N GLY A 24 -6.34 2.79 -19.42
CA GLY A 24 -6.86 2.99 -18.07
C GLY A 24 -6.32 4.29 -17.49
N PRO A 25 -7.07 4.97 -16.61
CA PRO A 25 -6.62 6.23 -16.03
C PRO A 25 -5.26 5.98 -15.37
N ASN A 26 -4.24 6.71 -15.82
CA ASN A 26 -2.98 6.84 -15.10
C ASN A 26 -3.34 7.27 -13.68
N ILE A 27 -3.33 6.30 -12.74
CA ILE A 27 -3.44 6.57 -11.32
C ILE A 27 -2.10 7.19 -10.96
N GLY A 28 -1.93 8.47 -11.28
CA GLY A 28 -0.79 9.25 -10.86
C GLY A 28 -0.75 9.16 -9.34
N HIS A 29 0.21 8.41 -8.82
CA HIS A 29 0.43 8.32 -7.38
C HIS A 29 1.08 9.63 -6.92
N SER A 30 0.26 10.68 -6.87
CA SER A 30 0.53 11.87 -6.10
C SER A 30 0.45 11.49 -4.63
N SER A 31 1.57 11.07 -4.06
CA SER A 31 1.84 11.42 -2.67
C SER A 31 3.35 11.36 -2.44
N ASN A 32 3.97 12.52 -2.59
CA ASN A 32 5.21 12.87 -1.92
C ASN A 32 4.92 12.96 -0.41
N ARG A 33 4.53 11.84 0.22
CA ARG A 33 4.45 11.72 1.68
C ARG A 33 5.85 11.30 2.11
N GLY A 34 6.61 12.29 2.59
CA GLY A 34 8.03 12.20 2.87
C GLY A 34 8.41 10.87 3.50
N THR A 35 9.27 10.14 2.79
CA THR A 35 10.17 9.18 3.41
C THR A 35 11.15 9.98 4.26
N GLU A 36 10.70 10.44 5.42
CA GLU A 36 11.66 10.62 6.51
C GLU A 36 12.05 9.21 6.90
N ASP A 37 13.29 8.85 6.60
CA ASP A 37 13.90 7.62 7.10
C ASP A 37 13.56 7.48 8.58
N LEU A 38 13.09 6.30 8.98
CA LEU A 38 12.73 6.02 10.37
C LEU A 38 13.88 6.41 11.28
N ASN A 39 13.66 7.36 12.19
CA ASN A 39 14.70 7.85 13.08
C ASN A 39 14.81 6.95 14.32
N PRO A 40 15.88 6.13 14.45
CA PRO A 40 16.00 5.17 15.54
C PRO A 40 16.12 5.85 16.91
N GLU A 41 16.84 6.96 17.02
CA GLU A 41 17.03 7.68 18.29
C GLU A 41 15.72 8.19 18.88
N ARG A 42 14.82 8.68 18.01
CA ARG A 42 13.48 9.12 18.42
C ARG A 42 12.63 7.95 18.93
N ILE A 43 12.73 6.81 18.28
CA ILE A 43 12.00 5.59 18.66
C ILE A 43 12.53 5.03 19.98
N GLU A 44 13.85 5.03 20.19
CA GLU A 44 14.46 4.63 21.46
C GLU A 44 13.98 5.52 22.61
N THR A 45 13.99 6.83 22.40
CA THR A 45 13.51 7.80 23.39
C THR A 45 12.03 7.58 23.71
N ALA A 46 11.19 7.42 22.69
CA ALA A 46 9.77 7.14 22.86
C ALA A 46 9.52 5.82 23.61
N THR A 47 10.32 4.78 23.32
CA THR A 47 10.22 3.49 24.00
C THR A 47 10.61 3.60 25.47
N ARG A 48 11.68 4.35 25.79
CA ARG A 48 12.07 4.65 27.17
C ARG A 48 10.96 5.37 27.92
N MET A 49 10.38 6.41 27.33
CA MET A 49 9.24 7.14 27.91
C MET A 49 8.02 6.22 28.13
N ALA A 50 7.76 5.29 27.21
CA ALA A 50 6.66 4.34 27.37
C ALA A 50 6.90 3.38 28.56
N LEU A 51 8.13 2.89 28.74
CA LEU A 51 8.50 2.05 29.89
C LEU A 51 8.33 2.81 31.22
N GLU A 52 8.83 4.04 31.29
CA GLU A 52 8.66 4.90 32.47
C GLU A 52 7.18 5.17 32.79
N ALA A 53 6.36 5.40 31.75
CA ALA A 53 4.93 5.64 31.92
C ALA A 53 4.16 4.42 32.45
N ILE A 54 4.66 3.21 32.20
CA ILE A 54 4.10 1.95 32.74
C ILE A 54 4.56 1.72 34.20
N GLY A 55 5.55 2.48 34.67
CA GLY A 55 6.17 2.32 36.00
C GLY A 55 7.33 1.33 36.01
N GLU A 56 7.88 0.98 34.85
CA GLU A 56 9.08 0.15 34.72
C GLU A 56 10.35 1.03 34.77
N ASP A 57 11.45 0.45 35.25
CA ASP A 57 12.77 1.09 35.22
C ASP A 57 13.50 0.71 33.90
N PRO A 58 13.71 1.66 32.97
CA PRO A 58 14.37 1.38 31.69
C PRO A 58 15.88 1.11 31.83
N ASP A 59 16.52 1.47 32.94
CA ASP A 59 17.96 1.30 33.16
C ASP A 59 18.31 -0.01 33.89
N ARG A 60 17.30 -0.81 34.28
CA ARG A 60 17.53 -2.13 34.87
C ARG A 60 18.21 -3.07 33.87
N GLU A 61 19.05 -3.97 34.36
CA GLU A 61 19.86 -4.90 33.54
C GLU A 61 19.04 -5.63 32.46
N GLY A 62 17.82 -6.05 32.79
CA GLY A 62 16.93 -6.76 31.86
C GLY A 62 16.29 -5.89 30.77
N LEU A 63 16.22 -4.56 30.93
CA LEU A 63 15.55 -3.64 30.00
C LEU A 63 16.46 -2.61 29.35
N ALA A 64 17.69 -2.41 29.84
CA ALA A 64 18.61 -1.41 29.28
C ALA A 64 18.83 -1.57 27.76
N GLY A 65 18.75 -2.80 27.24
CA GLY A 65 18.84 -3.09 25.81
C GLY A 65 17.52 -3.05 25.03
N THR A 66 16.37 -2.96 25.70
CA THR A 66 15.05 -3.01 25.08
C THR A 66 14.77 -1.83 24.15
N PRO A 67 15.03 -0.56 24.53
CA PRO A 67 14.76 0.58 23.64
C PRO A 67 15.44 0.45 22.28
N ARG A 68 16.71 0.06 22.27
CA ARG A 68 17.49 -0.17 21.04
C ARG A 68 16.93 -1.28 20.17
N ARG A 69 16.62 -2.44 20.77
CA ARG A 69 16.02 -3.58 20.04
C ARG A 69 14.67 -3.23 19.44
N VAL A 70 13.87 -2.41 20.11
CA VAL A 70 12.57 -1.95 19.60
C VAL A 70 12.75 -1.01 18.40
N ALA A 71 13.74 -0.11 18.45
CA ALA A 71 14.06 0.73 17.30
C ALA A 71 14.53 -0.08 16.08
N GLU A 72 15.42 -1.06 16.29
CA GLU A 72 15.84 -2.00 15.25
C GLU A 72 14.64 -2.77 14.66
N MET A 73 13.77 -3.33 15.51
CA MET A 73 12.56 -4.04 15.08
C MET A 73 11.63 -3.16 14.24
N TYR A 74 11.35 -1.92 14.68
CA TYR A 74 10.48 -1.01 13.92
C TYR A 74 11.09 -0.60 12.58
N SER A 75 12.41 -0.51 12.49
CA SER A 75 13.09 -0.26 11.21
C SER A 75 12.81 -1.37 10.19
N GLU A 76 12.74 -2.62 10.62
CA GLU A 76 12.47 -3.78 9.76
C GLU A 76 10.98 -3.84 9.37
N LEU A 77 10.08 -3.74 10.34
CA LEU A 77 8.63 -3.83 10.13
C LEU A 77 8.11 -2.77 9.15
N PHE A 78 8.66 -1.56 9.21
CA PHE A 78 8.26 -0.43 8.38
C PHE A 78 9.18 -0.19 7.18
N SER A 79 10.15 -1.07 6.93
CA SER A 79 11.08 -0.97 5.79
C SER A 79 10.40 -0.99 4.42
N GLY A 80 9.14 -1.44 4.35
CA GLY A 80 8.31 -1.40 3.14
C GLY A 80 7.66 -0.05 2.87
N LEU A 81 7.58 0.84 3.86
CA LEU A 81 6.97 2.16 3.69
C LEU A 81 7.82 3.01 2.75
N GLY A 82 7.19 3.57 1.72
CA GLY A 82 7.87 4.41 0.73
C GLY A 82 8.63 3.63 -0.35
N LYS A 83 8.59 2.29 -0.35
CA LYS A 83 9.06 1.48 -1.49
C LYS A 83 8.01 1.47 -2.60
N ASP A 84 8.47 1.52 -3.85
CA ASP A 84 7.61 1.40 -5.02
C ASP A 84 7.24 -0.07 -5.25
N PRO A 85 5.95 -0.45 -5.17
CA PRO A 85 5.53 -1.83 -5.42
C PRO A 85 5.81 -2.27 -6.86
N ALA A 86 5.86 -1.36 -7.83
CA ALA A 86 6.17 -1.71 -9.22
C ALA A 86 7.61 -2.20 -9.39
N ALA A 87 8.55 -1.65 -8.61
CA ALA A 87 9.94 -2.11 -8.61
C ALA A 87 10.07 -3.55 -8.07
N GLU A 88 9.27 -3.92 -7.08
CA GLU A 88 9.30 -5.26 -6.46
C GLU A 88 8.61 -6.33 -7.33
N LEU A 89 7.72 -5.95 -8.25
CA LEU A 89 6.93 -6.85 -9.11
C LEU A 89 7.50 -7.01 -10.54
N THR A 90 8.81 -6.83 -10.71
CA THR A 90 9.47 -6.68 -12.03
C THR A 90 9.39 -7.91 -12.95
N ILE A 91 9.19 -9.12 -12.42
CA ILE A 91 9.23 -10.36 -13.22
C ILE A 91 7.81 -10.87 -13.48
N SER A 92 7.37 -10.78 -14.73
CA SER A 92 6.10 -11.35 -15.20
C SER A 92 6.36 -12.31 -16.37
N PHE A 93 5.75 -13.50 -16.33
CA PHE A 93 5.74 -14.46 -17.43
C PHE A 93 4.36 -14.42 -18.10
N ASP A 94 4.35 -14.32 -19.43
CA ASP A 94 3.12 -14.44 -20.23
C ASP A 94 3.02 -15.89 -20.72
N GLU A 95 2.52 -16.76 -19.85
CA GLU A 95 2.09 -18.10 -20.23
C GLU A 95 0.59 -18.01 -20.44
N GLY A 96 0.11 -18.30 -21.67
CA GLY A 96 -1.26 -18.08 -22.15
C GLY A 96 -2.38 -18.89 -21.46
N HIS A 97 -2.27 -19.08 -20.15
CA HIS A 97 -3.24 -19.69 -19.27
C HIS A 97 -4.41 -18.73 -19.03
N GLN A 98 -5.62 -19.16 -19.38
CA GLN A 98 -6.86 -18.42 -19.16
C GLN A 98 -7.64 -18.92 -17.93
N GLU A 99 -6.94 -19.60 -17.02
CA GLU A 99 -7.51 -20.23 -15.83
C GLU A 99 -7.17 -19.43 -14.56
N MET A 100 -8.00 -19.56 -13.52
CA MET A 100 -7.79 -18.87 -12.25
C MET A 100 -6.62 -19.50 -11.48
N VAL A 101 -5.61 -18.69 -11.17
CA VAL A 101 -4.51 -19.07 -10.27
C VAL A 101 -4.79 -18.53 -8.88
N ILE A 102 -4.68 -19.38 -7.85
CA ILE A 102 -4.84 -19.00 -6.46
C ILE A 102 -3.60 -19.44 -5.68
N VAL A 103 -2.92 -18.49 -5.06
CA VAL A 103 -1.90 -18.75 -4.04
C VAL A 103 -2.55 -18.64 -2.67
N ARG A 104 -2.48 -19.71 -1.88
CA ARG A 104 -3.01 -19.78 -0.51
C ARG A 104 -1.84 -19.91 0.47
N ASP A 105 -2.14 -19.73 1.75
CA ASP A 105 -1.22 -19.96 2.87
C ASP A 105 0.05 -19.08 2.86
N ILE A 106 -0.10 -17.82 2.44
CA ILE A 106 0.98 -16.82 2.57
C ILE A 106 1.03 -16.36 4.04
N PRO A 107 2.13 -16.62 4.78
CA PRO A 107 2.26 -16.14 6.15
C PRO A 107 2.33 -14.60 6.13
N PHE A 108 1.42 -13.97 6.87
CA PHE A 108 1.29 -12.52 6.94
C PHE A 108 1.18 -12.06 8.39
N TYR A 109 1.87 -10.98 8.72
CA TYR A 109 1.92 -10.36 10.04
C TYR A 109 1.74 -8.85 9.87
N SER A 110 0.81 -8.26 10.62
CA SER A 110 0.48 -6.81 10.56
C SER A 110 0.36 -6.20 11.94
#